data_AF-A0A2I0SBR8-F1
#
_entry.id   AF-A0A2I0SBR8-F1
#
_cell.length_a   1.000
_cell.length_b   1.000
_cell.length_c   1.000
_cell.angle_alpha   90.00
_cell.angle_beta   90.00
_cell.angle_gamma   90.00
#
_symmetry.space_group_name_H-M   'P 1'
#
loop_
_entity.id
_entity.type
_entity.pdbx_description
1 polymer ?
#
loop_
_entity_poly.entity_id
_entity_poly.type
_entity_poly.pdbx_seq_one_letter_code
_entity_poly.pdbx_strand_id
1 'polypeptide(L)' 'VGGPVHGVVFQGRRYDTGDRGDYLRAIVRLACEREDLGPDFRTWLRSYVTEEM' A
#
# COMPACT_ATOMS: atom_id res chain seq x y z
N VAL A 1 36.96 -6.48 -15.05
CA VAL A 1 36.47 -7.78 -14.51
C VAL A 1 35.46 -7.46 -13.43
N GLY A 2 34.27 -8.06 -13.45
CA GLY A 2 33.23 -7.85 -12.42
C GLY A 2 33.44 -8.77 -11.22
N GLY A 3 33.19 -8.27 -10.01
CA GLY A 3 33.25 -9.02 -8.75
C GLY A 3 31.93 -9.73 -8.37
N PRO A 4 31.87 -10.40 -7.20
CA PRO A 4 30.69 -11.17 -6.77
C PRO A 4 29.49 -10.27 -6.39
N VAL A 5 28.28 -10.77 -6.67
CA VAL A 5 26.99 -10.12 -6.34
C VAL A 5 26.21 -10.99 -5.36
N HIS A 6 25.60 -10.36 -4.36
CA HIS A 6 24.73 -11.04 -3.39
C HIS A 6 23.30 -10.52 -3.51
N GLY A 7 22.35 -11.44 -3.70
CA GLY A 7 20.92 -11.14 -3.66
C GLY A 7 20.33 -11.53 -2.30
N VAL A 8 19.34 -10.74 -1.84
CA VAL A 8 18.61 -11.01 -0.59
C VAL A 8 17.13 -11.08 -0.89
N VAL A 9 16.45 -12.08 -0.32
CA VAL A 9 15.00 -12.20 -0.39
C VAL A 9 14.38 -11.43 0.77
N PHE A 10 13.74 -10.31 0.46
CA PHE A 10 12.99 -9.53 1.44
C PHE A 10 11.69 -10.24 1.85
N GLN A 11 11.44 -10.37 3.15
CA GLN A 11 10.27 -11.07 3.72
C GLN A 11 9.13 -10.14 4.14
N GLY A 12 9.26 -8.82 3.93
CA GLY A 12 8.22 -7.85 4.24
C GLY A 12 7.26 -7.60 3.07
N ARG A 13 6.31 -6.68 3.28
CA ARG A 13 5.42 -6.22 2.21
C ARG A 13 6.18 -5.27 1.30
N ARG A 14 6.18 -5.56 0.01
CA ARG A 14 6.69 -4.69 -1.04
C ARG A 14 5.51 -4.10 -1.81
N TYR A 15 5.61 -2.82 -2.14
CA TYR A 15 4.68 -2.13 -3.02
C TYR A 15 5.44 -1.61 -4.23
N ASP A 16 4.91 -1.80 -5.43
CA ASP A 16 5.47 -1.26 -6.65
C ASP A 16 4.89 0.14 -6.92
N THR A 17 5.57 1.17 -6.43
CA THR A 17 5.15 2.56 -6.65
C THR A 17 5.38 3.04 -8.09
N GLY A 18 6.00 2.22 -8.95
CA GLY A 18 6.11 2.47 -10.39
C GLY A 18 4.86 2.03 -11.16
N ASP A 19 4.11 1.06 -10.64
CA ASP A 19 2.80 0.69 -11.15
C ASP A 19 1.71 1.59 -10.55
N ARG A 20 0.91 2.22 -11.42
CA ARG A 20 -0.12 3.17 -10.97
C ARG A 20 -1.22 2.48 -10.17
N GLY A 21 -1.57 1.25 -10.53
CA GLY A 21 -2.58 0.48 -9.81
C GLY A 21 -2.10 0.10 -8.42
N ASP A 22 -0.86 -0.38 -8.31
CA ASP A 22 -0.28 -0.79 -7.04
C ASP A 22 0.02 0.38 -6.12
N TYR A 23 0.40 1.53 -6.69
CA TYR A 23 0.50 2.78 -5.97
C TYR A 23 -0.80 3.11 -5.22
N LEU A 24 -1.96 3.09 -5.90
CA LEU A 24 -3.25 3.39 -5.25
C LEU A 24 -3.58 2.38 -4.15
N ARG A 25 -3.35 1.09 -4.39
CA ARG A 25 -3.58 0.04 -3.38
C ARG A 25 -2.68 0.22 -2.16
N ALA A 26 -1.42 0.58 -2.36
CA ALA A 26 -0.46 0.85 -1.29
C ALA A 26 -0.93 2.03 -0.42
N ILE A 27 -1.35 3.14 -1.04
CA ILE A 27 -1.85 4.31 -0.32
C ILE A 27 -3.07 3.95 0.53
N VAL A 28 -4.08 3.29 -0.05
CA VAL A 28 -5.29 2.88 0.70
C VAL A 28 -4.92 1.98 1.87
N ARG A 29 -4.05 0.99 1.65
CA ARG A 29 -3.63 0.06 2.71
C ARG A 29 -2.92 0.76 3.86
N LEU A 30 -1.95 1.61 3.55
CA LEU A 30 -1.16 2.32 4.56
C LEU A 30 -2.02 3.32 5.33
N ALA A 31 -2.96 4.01 4.67
CA ALA A 31 -3.91 4.91 5.33
C ALA A 31 -4.82 4.16 6.32
N CYS A 32 -5.32 2.98 5.95
CA CYS A 32 -6.14 2.13 6.81
C CYS A 32 -5.41 1.62 8.07
N GLU A 33 -4.09 1.46 8.01
CA GLU A 33 -3.26 0.90 9.10
C GLU A 33 -2.76 1.97 10.08
N ARG A 34 -2.88 3.26 9.74
CA ARG A 34 -2.51 4.36 10.63
C ARG A 34 -3.47 4.47 11.81
N GLU A 35 -2.95 4.54 13.02
CA GLU A 35 -3.77 4.68 14.24
C GLU A 35 -4.54 6.01 14.28
N ASP A 36 -3.94 7.07 13.75
CA ASP A 36 -4.50 8.43 13.78
C ASP A 36 -5.51 8.72 12.67
N LEU A 37 -5.47 7.96 11.56
CA LEU A 37 -6.34 8.17 10.39
C LEU A 37 -7.22 6.97 10.04
N GLY A 38 -6.75 5.76 10.32
CA GLY A 38 -7.34 4.51 9.84
C GLY A 38 -8.78 4.27 10.27
N PRO A 39 -9.22 4.56 11.52
CA PRO A 39 -10.62 4.43 11.92
C PRO A 39 -11.58 5.24 11.05
N ASP A 40 -11.31 6.55 10.89
CA ASP A 40 -12.17 7.45 10.13
C ASP A 40 -12.07 7.18 8.63
N PHE A 41 -10.86 6.94 8.13
CA PHE A 41 -10.62 6.64 6.72
C PHE A 41 -11.34 5.37 6.26
N ARG A 42 -11.35 4.30 7.07
CA ARG A 42 -12.08 3.06 6.73
C ARG A 42 -13.59 3.26 6.75
N THR A 43 -14.11 4.08 7.66
CA THR A 43 -15.52 4.44 7.72
C THR A 43 -15.93 5.18 6.45
N TRP A 44 -15.18 6.22 6.09
CA TRP A 44 -15.39 6.96 4.85
C TRP A 44 -15.28 6.06 3.61
N LEU A 45 -14.22 5.26 3.50
CA LEU A 45 -13.97 4.40 2.32
C LEU A 45 -15.12 3.41 2.09
N ARG A 46 -15.71 2.88 3.17
CA ARG A 46 -16.88 2.01 3.07
C ARG A 46 -18.08 2.77 2.48
N SER A 47 -18.39 3.95 3.01
CA SER A 47 -19.46 4.82 2.52
C SER A 47 -19.28 5.14 1.04
N TYR A 48 -18.07 5.54 0.65
CA TYR A 48 -17.73 5.87 -0.73
C TYR A 48 -18.06 4.72 -1.68
N VAL A 49 -17.60 3.49 -1.35
CA VAL A 49 -17.81 2.30 -2.20
C VAL A 49 -19.27 1.86 -2.25
N THR A 50 -20.06 2.08 -1.20
CA THR A 50 -21.45 1.58 -1.13
C THR A 50 -22.52 2.60 -1.50
N GLU A 51 -22.22 3.89 -1.42
CA GLU A 51 -23.22 4.96 -1.53
C GLU A 51 -22.89 6.00 -2.60
N GLU A 52 -21.60 6.23 -2.90
CA GLU A 52 -21.17 7.25 -3.87
C GLU A 52 -20.67 6.66 -5.20
N MET A 53 -20.50 5.34 -5.27
CA MET A 53 -20.11 4.59 -6.46
C MET A 53 -21.29 3.99 -7.21
#